data_AF-A0A965L375-F1
#
_entry.id   AF-A0A965L375-F1
#
_cell.length_a   1.000
_cell.length_b   1.000
_cell.length_c   1.000
_cell.angle_alpha   90.00
_cell.angle_beta   90.00
_cell.angle_gamma   90.00
#
_symmetry.space_group_name_H-M   'P 1'
#
loop_
_entity.id
_entity.type
_entity.pdbx_description
1 polymer ?
#
loop_
_entity_poly.entity_id
_entity_poly.type
_entity_poly.pdbx_seq_one_letter_code
_entity_poly.pdbx_strand_id
1 'polypeptide(L)'
;MGDRPSGDPRAGFKSQFERLIARLFRRTDDKEDLMEQLREAQEHAVIDADAVSMMEGVMQVADLQVRDLMIPRSQMDVINIDDPLEKIL
;
A
#
# COMPACT_ATOMS: atom_id res chain seq x y z
N MET A 1 -7.93 1.02 -42.13
CA MET A 1 -7.90 2.01 -41.03
C MET A 1 -8.84 1.53 -39.93
N GLY A 2 -8.46 1.19 -38.72
CA GLY A 2 -7.19 1.19 -37.99
C GLY A 2 -7.49 0.64 -36.60
N ASP A 3 -6.67 -0.33 -36.18
CA ASP A 3 -6.25 -0.67 -34.82
C ASP A 3 -7.31 -0.99 -33.75
N ARG A 4 -7.41 -2.30 -33.44
CA ARG A 4 -7.90 -2.79 -32.14
C ARG A 4 -6.77 -2.60 -31.12
N PRO A 5 -7.07 -2.21 -29.87
CA PRO A 5 -6.04 -1.89 -28.90
C PRO A 5 -5.27 -3.16 -28.53
N SER A 6 -3.96 -3.05 -28.64
CA SER A 6 -2.96 -3.96 -28.11
C SER A 6 -3.32 -4.32 -26.67
N GLY A 7 -3.55 -5.62 -26.41
CA GLY A 7 -3.70 -6.13 -25.06
C GLY A 7 -2.42 -5.91 -24.28
N ASP A 8 -2.44 -4.97 -23.33
CA ASP A 8 -1.36 -4.79 -22.36
C ASP A 8 -1.29 -6.04 -21.47
N PRO A 9 -0.17 -6.80 -21.47
CA PRO A 9 0.03 -7.95 -20.58
C PRO A 9 -0.15 -7.59 -19.10
N ARG A 10 0.01 -6.31 -18.73
CA ARG A 10 -0.18 -5.81 -17.37
C ARG A 10 -1.67 -5.73 -16.96
N ALA A 11 -2.57 -5.57 -17.93
CA ALA A 11 -4.02 -5.62 -17.69
C ALA A 11 -4.48 -7.04 -17.34
N GLY A 12 -3.80 -8.07 -17.89
CA GLY A 12 -4.01 -9.47 -17.52
C GLY A 12 -3.69 -9.72 -16.05
N PHE A 13 -2.51 -9.29 -15.58
CA PHE A 13 -2.13 -9.43 -14.17
C PHE A 13 -3.10 -8.68 -13.24
N LYS A 14 -3.49 -7.44 -13.58
CA LYS A 14 -4.50 -6.70 -12.81
C LYS A 14 -5.85 -7.40 -12.76
N SER A 15 -6.38 -7.91 -13.87
CA SER A 15 -7.66 -8.65 -13.89
C SER A 15 -7.58 -9.94 -13.07
N GLN A 16 -6.46 -10.66 -13.14
CA GLN A 16 -6.27 -11.89 -12.35
C GLN A 16 -6.12 -11.57 -10.86
N PHE A 17 -5.44 -10.47 -10.55
CA PHE A 17 -5.29 -9.95 -9.18
C PHE A 17 -6.62 -9.43 -8.63
N GLU A 18 -7.41 -8.68 -9.40
CA GLU A 18 -8.75 -8.23 -9.03
C GLU A 18 -9.70 -9.39 -8.81
N ARG A 19 -9.63 -10.45 -9.63
CA ARG A 19 -10.42 -11.67 -9.44
C ARG A 19 -9.98 -12.48 -8.22
N LEU A 20 -8.67 -12.50 -7.92
CA LEU A 20 -8.13 -13.13 -6.73
C LEU A 20 -8.56 -12.38 -5.47
N ILE A 21 -8.40 -11.04 -5.48
CA ILE A 21 -8.90 -10.11 -4.47
C ILE A 21 -10.40 -10.31 -4.25
N ALA A 22 -11.23 -10.27 -5.29
CA ALA A 22 -12.67 -10.46 -5.17
C ALA A 22 -13.09 -11.83 -4.63
N ARG A 23 -12.20 -12.84 -4.71
CA ARG A 23 -12.41 -14.18 -4.16
C ARG A 23 -11.92 -14.29 -2.71
N LEU A 24 -10.80 -13.63 -2.38
CA LEU A 24 -10.27 -13.45 -1.02
C LEU A 24 -11.29 -12.73 -0.12
N PHE A 25 -11.80 -11.58 -0.59
CA PHE A 25 -12.77 -10.75 0.14
C PHE A 25 -14.19 -11.33 0.19
N ARG A 26 -14.42 -12.57 -0.27
CA ARG A 26 -15.76 -13.18 -0.32
C ARG A 26 -16.11 -14.03 0.90
N ARG A 27 -15.26 -14.13 1.93
CA ARG A 27 -15.59 -15.01 3.07
C ARG A 27 -15.13 -14.66 4.49
N THR A 28 -14.35 -13.61 4.77
CA THR A 28 -13.82 -13.45 6.14
C THR A 28 -13.85 -11.99 6.56
N ASP A 29 -14.62 -11.72 7.61
CA ASP A 29 -14.80 -10.38 8.19
C ASP A 29 -13.65 -10.00 9.15
N ASP A 30 -12.61 -10.85 9.27
CA ASP A 30 -11.52 -10.72 10.25
C ASP A 30 -10.14 -10.48 9.60
N LYS A 31 -9.36 -9.56 10.20
CA LYS A 31 -8.00 -9.17 9.74
C LYS A 31 -7.03 -10.36 9.74
N GLU A 32 -7.23 -11.31 10.65
CA GLU A 32 -6.39 -12.50 10.83
C GLU A 32 -6.52 -13.45 9.63
N ASP A 33 -7.74 -13.71 9.17
CA ASP A 33 -8.00 -14.56 8.01
C ASP A 33 -7.41 -13.96 6.72
N LEU A 34 -7.47 -12.63 6.58
CA LEU A 34 -6.85 -11.94 5.44
C LEU A 34 -5.33 -12.09 5.47
N MET A 35 -4.71 -12.02 6.65
CA MET A 35 -3.26 -12.24 6.81
C MET A 35 -2.85 -13.67 6.47
N GLU A 36 -3.65 -14.67 6.83
CA GLU A 36 -3.40 -16.06 6.48
C GLU A 36 -3.43 -16.26 4.95
N GLN A 37 -4.43 -15.70 4.27
CA GLN A 37 -4.55 -15.76 2.81
C GLN A 37 -3.39 -15.08 2.08
N LEU A 38 -2.88 -13.96 2.60
CA LEU A 38 -1.71 -13.29 2.04
C LEU A 38 -0.43 -14.12 2.21
N ARG A 39 -0.28 -14.82 3.34
CA ARG A 39 0.84 -15.75 3.56
C ARG A 39 0.76 -16.96 2.63
N GLU A 40 -0.41 -17.57 2.45
CA GLU A 40 -0.60 -18.64 1.46
C GLU A 40 -0.27 -18.18 0.03
N ALA A 41 -0.67 -16.96 -0.34
CA ALA A 41 -0.37 -16.39 -1.66
C ALA A 41 1.14 -16.18 -1.87
N GLN A 42 1.89 -15.86 -0.81
CA GLN A 42 3.36 -15.78 -0.85
C GLN A 42 3.99 -17.17 -1.01
N GLU A 43 3.51 -18.18 -0.29
CA GLU A 43 3.98 -19.56 -0.43
C GLU A 43 3.79 -20.11 -1.86
N HIS A 44 2.71 -19.69 -2.52
CA HIS A 44 2.44 -20.01 -3.92
C HIS A 44 3.12 -19.07 -4.93
N ALA A 45 4.01 -18.17 -4.47
CA ALA A 45 4.73 -17.19 -5.29
C ALA A 45 3.82 -16.28 -6.15
N VAL A 46 2.58 -16.07 -5.70
CA VAL A 46 1.61 -15.17 -6.35
C VAL A 46 1.96 -13.71 -6.02
N ILE A 47 2.46 -13.47 -4.82
CA ILE A 47 2.97 -12.19 -4.32
C ILE A 47 4.32 -12.38 -3.64
N ASP A 48 5.16 -11.36 -3.65
CA ASP A 48 6.47 -11.39 -3.00
C ASP A 48 6.37 -11.09 -1.50
N ALA A 49 7.46 -11.38 -0.78
CA ALA A 49 7.54 -11.16 0.67
C ALA A 49 7.42 -9.67 1.05
N ASP A 50 7.91 -8.79 0.18
CA ASP A 50 7.85 -7.35 0.39
C ASP A 50 6.39 -6.85 0.28
N ALA A 51 5.61 -7.36 -0.66
CA ALA A 51 4.18 -7.06 -0.77
C ALA A 51 3.38 -7.52 0.45
N VAL A 52 3.65 -8.72 0.98
CA VAL A 52 3.01 -9.18 2.23
C VAL A 52 3.36 -8.24 3.38
N SER A 53 4.64 -7.89 3.53
CA SER A 53 5.12 -6.99 4.60
C SER A 53 4.50 -5.60 4.49
N MET A 54 4.36 -5.07 3.28
CA MET A 54 3.67 -3.80 3.04
C MET A 54 2.19 -3.87 3.41
N MET A 55 1.49 -4.94 3.03
CA MET A 55 0.07 -5.11 3.35
C MET A 55 -0.18 -5.26 4.86
N GLU A 56 0.70 -5.99 5.56
CA GLU A 56 0.68 -6.09 7.03
C GLU A 56 0.87 -4.70 7.68
N GLY A 57 1.86 -3.94 7.20
CA GLY A 57 2.10 -2.56 7.66
C GLY A 57 0.90 -1.64 7.41
N VAL A 58 0.25 -1.74 6.26
CA VAL A 58 -0.96 -0.96 5.93
C VAL A 58 -2.10 -1.30 6.87
N MET A 59 -2.34 -2.58 7.16
CA MET A 59 -3.41 -2.99 8.08
C MET A 59 -3.16 -2.54 9.52
N GLN A 60 -1.89 -2.45 9.93
CA GLN A 60 -1.49 -1.96 11.25
C GLN A 60 -1.71 -0.44 11.39
N VAL A 61 -1.55 0.32 10.31
CA VAL A 61 -1.78 1.78 10.31
C VAL A 61 -3.22 2.19 9.97
N ALA A 62 -4.03 1.27 9.46
CA ALA A 62 -5.41 1.56 9.02
C ALA A 62 -6.31 2.11 10.14
N ASP A 63 -6.02 1.77 11.40
CA ASP A 63 -6.78 2.21 12.56
C ASP A 63 -6.16 3.44 13.26
N LEU A 64 -5.00 3.91 12.80
CA LEU A 64 -4.27 5.02 13.42
C LEU A 64 -4.87 6.37 13.00
N GLN A 65 -4.89 7.32 13.94
CA GLN A 65 -5.25 8.70 13.67
C GLN A 65 -4.00 9.53 13.38
N VAL A 66 -4.18 10.68 12.70
CA VAL A 66 -3.07 11.62 12.40
C VAL A 66 -2.29 12.01 13.66
N ARG A 67 -2.98 12.13 14.81
CA ARG A 67 -2.35 12.47 16.09
C ARG A 67 -1.37 11.41 16.60
N ASP A 68 -1.54 10.17 16.18
CA ASP A 68 -0.74 9.03 16.65
C ASP A 68 0.59 8.94 15.90
N LEU A 69 0.70 9.57 14.72
CA LEU A 69 1.87 9.52 13.85
C LEU A 69 2.50 10.89 13.54
N MET A 70 1.80 12.02 13.74
CA MET A 70 2.34 13.34 13.39
C MET A 70 3.57 13.71 14.25
N ILE A 71 4.50 14.47 13.66
CA ILE A 71 5.56 15.13 14.44
C ILE A 71 4.93 16.29 15.23
N PRO A 72 5.05 16.32 16.58
CA PRO A 72 4.53 17.42 17.39
C PRO A 72 5.09 18.77 16.95
N ARG A 73 4.27 19.82 17.02
CA ARG A 73 4.65 21.17 16.59
C ARG A 73 5.90 21.71 17.31
N SER A 74 6.15 21.27 18.55
CA SER A 74 7.33 21.62 19.34
C SER A 74 8.62 20.87 18.93
N GLN A 75 8.51 19.84 18.10
CA GLN A 75 9.60 19.01 17.61
C GLN A 75 9.86 19.22 16.11
N MET A 76 9.16 20.16 15.47
CA MET A 76 9.38 20.47 14.06
C MET A 76 10.57 21.40 13.89
N ASP A 77 11.45 21.05 12.96
CA ASP A 77 12.40 21.99 12.38
C ASP A 77 11.65 22.88 11.39
N VAL A 78 11.66 24.19 11.65
CA VAL A 78 10.88 25.18 10.89
C VAL A 78 11.81 26.21 10.26
N ILE A 79 11.48 26.63 9.04
CA ILE A 79 12.19 27.68 8.31
C ILE A 79 11.30 28.92 8.31
N ASN A 80 11.87 30.09 8.62
CA ASN A 80 11.16 31.35 8.48
C ASN A 80 11.19 31.81 7.01
N ILE A 81 10.08 32.35 6.52
CA ILE A 81 9.97 32.88 5.15
C ILE A 81 10.93 34.06 4.89
N ASP A 82 11.28 34.79 5.95
CA ASP A 82 12.18 35.94 5.88
C ASP A 82 13.66 35.57 6.06
N ASP A 83 14.00 34.29 6.30
CA ASP A 83 15.39 33.87 6.49
C ASP A 83 16.15 33.87 5.15
N PRO A 84 17.38 34.42 5.13
CA PRO A 84 18.22 34.40 3.94
C PRO A 84 18.70 32.98 3.62
N LEU A 85 18.96 32.69 2.34
CA LEU A 85 19.29 31.34 1.86
C LEU A 85 20.53 30.77 2.56
N GLU A 86 21.52 31.61 2.86
CA GLU A 86 22.77 31.25 3.55
C GLU A 86 22.55 30.75 4.98
N LYS A 87 21.39 31.02 5.57
CA LYS A 87 21.00 30.54 6.91
C LYS A 87 20.23 29.22 6.85
N ILE A 88 19.65 28.89 5.70
CA ILE A 88 18.83 27.69 5.46
C ILE A 88 19.70 26.51 5.00
N LEU A 89 20.72 26.79 4.17
CA LEU A 89 21.67 25.80 3.61
C LEU A 89 22.83 25.49 4.55
#